data_AF-A0A3Q1EL11-F1
#
_entry.id   AF-A0A3Q1EL11-F1
#
_cell.length_a   1.000
_cell.length_b   1.000
_cell.length_c   1.000
_cell.angle_alpha   90.00
_cell.angle_beta   90.00
_cell.angle_gamma   90.00
#
_symmetry.space_group_name_H-M   'P 1'
#
loop_
_entity.id
_entity.type
_entity.pdbx_description
1 polymer ?
#
loop_
_entity_poly.entity_id
_entity_poly.type
_entity_poly.pdbx_seq_one_letter_code
_entity_poly.pdbx_strand_id
1 'polypeptide(L)'
;MSVMLQLPLVVTAQVDLVLVLVSLLALWTRLSHLSYPNAVVFDEVYYGQFVSLYMKRVFFIDDSGPPLGHMILALGAYLGGFDGNFVWNRIGAEYPSSVSVWSLRLLPALCGALSVPLVYLLTLELRFSHLSALGAAVLLLLGELRTLRNQWLSRLRWFHWF
;
A
#
# COMPACT_ATOMS: atom_id res chain seq x y z
N MET A 1 47.08 10.04 6.58
CA MET A 1 45.83 10.52 7.18
C MET A 1 44.80 9.42 7.02
N SER A 2 44.73 8.51 7.99
CA SER A 2 43.95 7.28 7.92
C SER A 2 42.74 7.43 8.83
N VAL A 3 41.57 7.68 8.26
CA VAL A 3 40.31 7.77 9.02
C VAL A 3 39.83 6.34 9.26
N MET A 4 40.07 5.83 10.47
CA MET A 4 39.51 4.56 10.94
C MET A 4 38.00 4.71 11.14
N LEU A 5 37.23 4.00 10.31
CA LEU A 5 35.79 3.82 10.45
C LEU A 5 35.50 3.09 11.77
N GLN A 6 34.98 3.82 12.77
CA GLN A 6 34.42 3.21 13.97
C GLN A 6 32.95 2.90 13.75
N LEU A 7 32.59 1.62 13.88
CA LEU A 7 31.51 1.07 14.73
C LEU A 7 31.11 -0.32 14.22
N PRO A 8 31.18 -1.39 15.04
CA PRO A 8 30.38 -2.58 14.76
C PRO A 8 28.93 -2.21 15.04
N LEU A 9 28.15 -2.02 13.99
CA LEU A 9 26.70 -1.84 14.09
C LEU A 9 26.10 -3.18 14.53
N VAL A 10 26.13 -3.45 15.84
CA VAL A 10 25.53 -4.63 16.43
C VAL A 10 24.02 -4.40 16.45
N VAL A 11 23.36 -4.76 15.35
CA VAL A 11 21.90 -4.78 15.26
C VAL A 11 21.41 -5.95 16.11
N THR A 12 21.12 -5.69 17.38
CA THR A 12 20.42 -6.64 18.24
C THR A 12 18.96 -6.66 17.82
N ALA A 13 18.62 -7.49 16.84
CA ALA A 13 17.23 -7.74 16.46
C ALA A 13 16.57 -8.58 17.55
N GLN A 14 15.91 -7.92 18.52
CA GLN A 14 14.96 -8.59 19.40
C GLN A 14 13.68 -8.79 18.58
N VAL A 15 13.57 -9.95 17.94
CA VAL A 15 12.41 -10.30 17.12
C VAL A 15 11.29 -10.71 18.07
N ASP A 16 10.40 -9.77 18.36
CA ASP A 16 9.15 -10.09 19.06
C ASP A 16 8.33 -11.05 18.20
N LEU A 17 8.11 -12.27 18.69
CA LEU A 17 7.27 -13.28 18.03
C LEU A 17 5.88 -12.70 17.68
N VAL A 18 5.40 -11.80 18.55
CA VAL A 18 4.16 -11.06 18.38
C VAL A 18 4.18 -10.18 17.14
N LEU A 19 5.25 -9.44 16.90
CA LEU A 19 5.40 -8.59 15.72
C LEU A 19 5.37 -9.42 14.43
N VAL A 20 6.05 -10.57 14.44
CA VAL A 20 6.07 -11.49 13.30
C VAL A 20 4.67 -12.05 13.03
N LEU A 21 3.97 -12.51 14.06
CA LEU A 21 2.60 -13.01 13.91
C LEU A 21 1.65 -11.94 13.40
N VAL A 22 1.70 -10.72 13.94
CA VAL A 22 0.84 -9.61 13.52
C VAL A 22 1.14 -9.18 12.08
N SER A 23 2.41 -9.11 11.68
CA SER A 23 2.80 -8.78 10.30
C SER A 23 2.35 -9.85 9.30
N LEU A 24 2.50 -11.14 9.64
CA LEU A 24 2.00 -12.24 8.80
C LEU A 24 0.48 -12.20 8.68
N LEU A 25 -0.25 -11.96 9.77
CA LEU A 25 -1.71 -11.83 9.75
C LEU A 25 -2.16 -10.60 8.93
N ALA A 26 -1.46 -9.46 9.07
CA ALA A 26 -1.73 -8.27 8.28
C ALA A 26 -1.51 -8.50 6.78
N LEU A 27 -0.41 -9.16 6.40
CA LEU A 27 -0.13 -9.53 5.02
C LEU A 27 -1.16 -10.52 4.47
N TRP A 28 -1.48 -11.57 5.23
CA TRP A 28 -2.43 -12.60 4.82
C TRP A 28 -3.83 -12.02 4.59
N THR A 29 -4.33 -11.23 5.54
CA THR A 29 -5.66 -10.60 5.45
C THR A 29 -5.75 -9.64 4.26
N ARG A 30 -4.66 -8.95 3.90
CA ARG A 30 -4.65 -8.05 2.74
C ARG A 30 -4.50 -8.77 1.42
N LEU A 31 -3.60 -9.75 1.32
CA LEU A 31 -3.25 -10.41 0.06
C LEU A 31 -4.29 -11.45 -0.39
N SER A 32 -5.11 -11.98 0.53
CA SER A 32 -6.05 -13.07 0.27
C SER A 32 -7.19 -12.77 -0.71
N HIS A 33 -7.42 -11.50 -1.07
CA HIS A 33 -8.48 -11.13 -2.03
C HIS A 33 -8.16 -9.82 -2.79
N LEU A 34 -7.06 -9.79 -3.54
CA LEU A 34 -6.70 -8.62 -4.37
C LEU A 34 -7.48 -8.56 -5.69
N SER A 35 -7.64 -9.71 -6.34
CA SER A 35 -8.22 -9.76 -7.69
C SER A 35 -9.73 -9.50 -7.67
N TYR A 36 -10.43 -9.84 -6.59
CA TYR A 36 -11.86 -9.57 -6.47
C TYR A 36 -12.11 -8.15 -5.90
N PRO A 37 -13.01 -7.34 -6.50
CA PRO A 37 -13.75 -7.56 -7.75
C PRO A 37 -12.92 -7.24 -9.00
N ASN A 38 -13.16 -7.97 -10.10
CA ASN A 38 -12.54 -7.70 -11.43
C ASN A 38 -13.19 -6.52 -12.16
N ALA A 39 -13.57 -5.48 -11.42
CA ALA A 39 -14.19 -4.28 -11.93
C ALA A 39 -13.51 -3.05 -11.34
N VAL A 40 -13.50 -1.95 -12.11
CA VAL A 40 -12.90 -0.68 -11.70
C VAL A 40 -13.69 -0.09 -10.53
N VAL A 41 -13.00 0.15 -9.41
CA VAL A 41 -13.58 0.79 -8.21
C VAL A 41 -13.49 2.31 -8.32
N PHE A 42 -14.33 3.05 -7.58
CA PHE A 42 -14.42 4.52 -7.61
C PHE A 42 -13.06 5.23 -7.60
N ASP A 43 -12.22 4.92 -6.60
CA ASP A 43 -10.88 5.53 -6.49
C ASP A 43 -9.99 5.18 -7.70
N GLU A 44 -10.09 3.95 -8.22
CA GLU A 44 -9.26 3.46 -9.32
C GLU A 44 -9.52 4.19 -10.63
N VAL A 45 -10.70 4.79 -10.82
CA VAL A 45 -10.99 5.61 -12.01
C VAL A 45 -10.07 6.82 -12.06
N TYR A 46 -9.93 7.55 -10.94
CA TYR A 46 -9.13 8.76 -10.88
C TYR A 46 -7.62 8.45 -10.92
N TYR A 47 -7.16 7.57 -10.02
CA TYR A 47 -5.75 7.20 -9.96
C TYR A 47 -5.29 6.44 -11.22
N GLY A 48 -6.18 5.66 -11.83
CA GLY A 48 -5.92 4.97 -13.07
C GLY A 48 -5.63 5.94 -14.23
N GLN A 49 -6.36 7.06 -14.33
CA GLN A 49 -6.11 8.08 -15.35
C GLN A 49 -4.69 8.63 -15.23
N PHE A 50 -4.26 8.98 -14.02
CA PHE A 50 -2.90 9.46 -13.76
C PHE A 50 -1.85 8.40 -14.09
N VAL A 51 -2.07 7.14 -13.69
CA VAL A 51 -1.17 6.03 -14.04
C VAL A 51 -1.03 5.87 -15.56
N SER A 52 -2.12 5.95 -16.31
CA SER A 52 -2.08 5.92 -17.78
C SER A 52 -1.30 7.10 -18.37
N LEU A 53 -1.42 8.30 -17.79
CA LEU A 53 -0.66 9.49 -18.21
C LEU A 53 0.84 9.34 -17.94
N TYR A 54 1.21 8.79 -16.78
CA TYR A 54 2.60 8.45 -16.43
C TYR A 54 3.19 7.41 -17.38
N MET A 55 2.45 6.34 -17.70
CA MET A 55 2.90 5.32 -18.67
C MET A 55 3.15 5.93 -20.05
N LYS A 56 2.26 6.83 -20.49
CA LYS A 56 2.39 7.54 -21.77
C LYS A 56 3.43 8.66 -21.75
N ARG A 57 4.03 8.95 -20.59
CA ARG A 57 4.99 10.05 -20.37
C ARG A 57 4.44 11.41 -20.85
N VAL A 58 3.13 11.61 -20.67
CA VAL A 58 2.46 12.87 -21.01
C VAL A 58 2.48 13.76 -19.79
N PHE A 59 2.91 15.01 -19.96
CA PHE A 59 2.84 16.00 -18.90
C PHE A 59 1.38 16.36 -18.61
N PHE A 60 1.00 16.33 -17.34
CA PHE A 60 -0.30 16.75 -16.85
C PHE A 60 -0.12 17.61 -15.60
N ILE A 61 -1.13 18.42 -15.31
CA ILE A 61 -1.20 19.22 -14.08
C ILE A 61 -2.25 18.56 -13.21
N ASP A 62 -1.88 18.25 -11.98
CA ASP A 62 -2.74 17.63 -10.99
C ASP A 62 -2.86 18.55 -9.76
N ASP A 63 -4.10 18.84 -9.39
CA ASP A 63 -4.45 19.64 -8.21
C ASP A 63 -4.70 18.75 -6.97
N SER A 64 -4.67 17.43 -7.13
CA SER A 64 -5.20 16.45 -6.16
C SER A 64 -4.22 16.04 -5.08
N GLY A 65 -2.91 16.17 -5.31
CA GLY A 65 -1.89 15.82 -4.32
C GLY A 65 -0.46 15.76 -4.86
N PRO A 66 0.51 15.48 -3.99
CA PRO A 66 1.91 15.31 -4.37
C PRO A 66 2.17 14.20 -5.40
N PRO A 67 3.17 14.39 -6.30
CA PRO A 67 3.39 13.50 -7.43
C PRO A 67 3.94 12.12 -7.02
N LEU A 68 4.54 12.00 -5.83
CA LEU A 68 5.21 10.78 -5.39
C LEU A 68 4.23 9.60 -5.33
N GLY A 69 3.02 9.84 -4.81
CA GLY A 69 2.01 8.79 -4.68
C GLY A 69 1.64 8.15 -6.02
N HIS A 70 1.35 9.00 -7.00
CA HIS A 70 1.02 8.56 -8.35
C HIS A 70 2.20 7.87 -9.05
N MET A 71 3.44 8.31 -8.80
CA MET A 71 4.63 7.65 -9.33
C MET A 71 4.84 6.25 -8.77
N ILE A 72 4.57 6.02 -7.48
CA ILE A 72 4.63 4.67 -6.89
C ILE A 72 3.57 3.77 -7.53
N LEU A 73 2.34 4.25 -7.68
CA LEU A 73 1.27 3.49 -8.35
C LEU A 73 1.63 3.17 -9.81
N ALA A 74 2.20 4.14 -10.52
CA ALA A 74 2.71 3.94 -11.87
C ALA A 74 3.81 2.88 -11.92
N LEU A 75 4.75 2.88 -10.96
CA LEU A 75 5.80 1.86 -10.88
C LEU A 75 5.21 0.45 -10.71
N GLY A 76 4.17 0.28 -9.88
CA GLY A 76 3.49 -1.01 -9.73
C GLY A 76 2.80 -1.47 -11.01
N ALA A 77 2.15 -0.55 -11.71
CA ALA A 77 1.53 -0.82 -12.99
C ALA A 77 2.56 -1.20 -14.06
N TYR A 78 3.72 -0.52 -14.08
CA TYR A 78 4.83 -0.82 -14.97
C TYR A 78 5.39 -2.23 -14.74
N LEU A 79 5.62 -2.61 -13.48
CA LEU A 79 6.03 -3.98 -13.12
C LEU A 79 4.97 -5.03 -13.51
N GLY A 80 3.70 -4.63 -13.55
CA GLY A 80 2.58 -5.44 -14.01
C GLY A 80 2.40 -5.53 -15.52
N GLY A 81 3.25 -4.87 -16.32
CA GLY A 81 3.18 -4.86 -17.78
C GLY A 81 2.08 -3.97 -18.36
N PHE A 82 1.67 -2.91 -17.66
CA PHE A 82 0.62 -2.01 -18.11
C PHE A 82 1.13 -0.97 -19.13
N ASP A 83 0.60 -1.01 -20.36
CA ASP A 83 1.02 -0.11 -21.45
C ASP A 83 0.33 1.28 -21.43
N GLY A 84 -0.56 1.58 -20.46
CA GLY A 84 -1.29 2.85 -20.41
C GLY A 84 -2.46 2.98 -21.40
N ASN A 85 -2.69 1.98 -22.25
CA ASN A 85 -3.74 1.97 -23.28
C ASN A 85 -5.12 1.55 -22.77
N PHE A 86 -5.46 1.92 -21.53
CA PHE A 86 -6.79 1.70 -20.95
C PHE A 86 -7.46 3.03 -20.64
N VAL A 87 -8.72 3.17 -21.03
CA VAL A 87 -9.50 4.40 -20.86
C VAL A 87 -10.46 4.24 -19.68
N TRP A 88 -10.18 4.98 -18.61
CA TRP A 88 -10.90 4.94 -17.35
C TRP A 88 -12.17 5.79 -17.40
N ASN A 89 -13.22 5.28 -18.06
CA ASN A 89 -14.42 6.05 -18.36
C ASN A 89 -15.58 5.84 -17.38
N ARG A 90 -15.68 4.67 -16.74
CA ARG A 90 -16.83 4.31 -15.91
C ARG A 90 -16.41 3.46 -14.71
N ILE A 91 -17.04 3.73 -13.57
CA ILE A 91 -16.99 2.89 -12.38
C ILE A 91 -17.69 1.57 -12.71
N GLY A 92 -17.09 0.45 -12.33
CA GLY A 92 -17.62 -0.90 -12.60
C GLY A 92 -17.30 -1.44 -13.99
N ALA A 93 -16.49 -0.74 -14.79
CA ALA A 93 -15.99 -1.29 -16.05
C ALA A 93 -15.13 -2.53 -15.78
N GLU A 94 -15.26 -3.56 -16.62
CA GLU A 94 -14.43 -4.76 -16.55
C GLU A 94 -13.02 -4.46 -17.06
N TYR A 95 -12.03 -5.05 -16.41
CA TYR A 95 -10.64 -4.95 -16.85
C TYR A 95 -10.41 -5.84 -18.09
N PRO A 96 -9.72 -5.34 -19.13
CA PRO A 96 -9.31 -6.16 -20.25
C PRO A 96 -8.24 -7.16 -19.80
N SER A 97 -8.12 -8.28 -20.52
CA SER A 97 -7.16 -9.34 -20.22
C SER A 97 -5.69 -8.90 -20.24
N SER A 98 -5.39 -7.77 -20.88
CA SER A 98 -4.06 -7.16 -20.91
C SER A 98 -3.67 -6.44 -19.62
N VAL A 99 -4.62 -6.14 -18.72
CA VAL A 99 -4.35 -5.37 -17.50
C VAL A 99 -4.40 -6.29 -16.28
N SER A 100 -3.26 -6.44 -15.61
CA SER A 100 -3.16 -7.22 -14.39
C SER A 100 -3.72 -6.44 -13.19
N VAL A 101 -4.99 -6.66 -12.83
CA VAL A 101 -5.64 -6.03 -11.64
C VAL A 101 -4.82 -6.24 -10.36
N TRP A 102 -4.18 -7.39 -10.25
CA TRP A 102 -3.37 -7.75 -9.10
C TRP A 102 -2.16 -6.82 -8.90
N SER A 103 -1.47 -6.42 -9.97
CA SER A 103 -0.28 -5.56 -9.88
C SER A 103 -0.63 -4.14 -9.42
N LEU A 104 -1.74 -3.61 -9.93
CA LEU A 104 -2.28 -2.29 -9.57
C LEU A 104 -2.65 -2.21 -8.08
N ARG A 105 -3.20 -3.29 -7.54
CA ARG A 105 -3.67 -3.35 -6.14
C ARG A 105 -2.60 -3.81 -5.16
N LEU A 106 -1.53 -4.44 -5.62
CA LEU A 106 -0.47 -4.98 -4.77
C LEU A 106 0.25 -3.91 -3.98
N LEU A 107 0.69 -2.82 -4.63
CA LEU A 107 1.43 -1.76 -3.93
C LEU A 107 0.59 -1.11 -2.81
N PRO A 108 -0.65 -0.66 -3.05
CA PRO A 108 -1.51 -0.18 -1.97
C PRO A 108 -1.75 -1.22 -0.86
N ALA A 109 -1.94 -2.49 -1.23
CA ALA A 109 -2.17 -3.56 -0.26
C ALA A 109 -0.94 -3.83 0.62
N LEU A 110 0.26 -3.79 0.05
CA LEU A 110 1.51 -3.97 0.78
C LEU A 110 1.77 -2.79 1.74
N CYS A 111 1.63 -1.55 1.26
CA CYS A 111 1.79 -0.37 2.12
C CYS A 111 0.79 -0.40 3.29
N GLY A 112 -0.46 -0.77 3.03
CA GLY A 112 -1.49 -0.92 4.06
C GLY A 112 -1.32 -2.14 4.97
N ALA A 113 -0.53 -3.14 4.59
CA ALA A 113 -0.16 -4.26 5.46
C ALA A 113 1.05 -3.91 6.34
N LEU A 114 2.00 -3.14 5.82
CA LEU A 114 3.21 -2.69 6.53
C LEU A 114 2.93 -1.61 7.57
N SER A 115 1.82 -0.87 7.46
CA SER A 115 1.42 0.11 8.48
C SER A 115 1.14 -0.54 9.85
N VAL A 116 0.63 -1.77 9.89
CA VAL A 116 0.34 -2.50 11.14
C VAL A 116 1.60 -2.77 11.97
N PRO A 117 2.65 -3.44 11.45
CA PRO A 117 3.90 -3.63 12.19
C PRO A 117 4.63 -2.31 12.47
N LEU A 118 4.53 -1.32 11.59
CA LEU A 118 5.09 0.02 11.87
C LEU A 118 4.48 0.66 13.11
N VAL A 119 3.16 0.59 13.29
CA VAL A 119 2.50 1.12 14.49
C VAL A 119 2.88 0.36 15.76
N TYR A 120 3.07 -0.96 15.66
CA TYR A 120 3.59 -1.75 16.78
C TYR A 120 5.00 -1.28 17.17
N LEU A 121 5.90 -1.11 16.22
CA LEU A 121 7.25 -0.61 16.47
C LEU A 121 7.25 0.81 17.04
N LEU A 122 6.43 1.71 16.50
CA LEU A 122 6.30 3.09 16.99
C LEU A 122 5.80 3.14 18.44
N THR A 123 4.84 2.29 18.80
CA THR A 123 4.34 2.25 20.19
C THR A 123 5.39 1.72 21.17
N LEU A 124 6.27 0.81 20.75
CA LEU A 124 7.42 0.38 21.55
C LEU A 124 8.46 1.49 21.71
N GLU A 125 8.78 2.23 20.63
CA GLU A 125 9.70 3.39 20.68
C GLU A 125 9.18 4.50 21.58
N LEU A 126 7.85 4.66 21.68
CA LEU A 126 7.18 5.58 22.61
C LEU A 126 7.20 5.09 24.07
N ARG A 127 7.90 4.00 24.38
CA ARG A 127 8.06 3.40 25.73
C ARG A 127 6.76 2.92 26.37
N PHE A 128 5.77 2.55 25.57
CA PHE A 128 4.57 1.88 26.07
C PHE A 128 4.82 0.39 26.35
N SER A 129 3.91 -0.25 27.10
CA SER A 129 4.02 -1.68 27.39
C SER A 129 3.71 -2.54 26.17
N HIS A 130 4.25 -3.77 26.14
CA HIS A 130 3.98 -4.72 25.06
C HIS A 130 2.48 -5.04 24.89
N LEU A 131 1.69 -4.98 25.97
CA LEU A 131 0.24 -5.17 25.93
C LEU A 131 -0.48 -4.02 25.20
N SER A 132 -0.07 -2.77 25.46
CA SER A 132 -0.62 -1.61 24.74
C SER A 132 -0.20 -1.59 23.27
N ALA A 133 1.02 -2.00 22.95
CA ALA A 133 1.48 -2.13 21.57
C ALA A 133 0.68 -3.18 20.80
N LEU A 134 0.42 -4.33 21.45
CA LEU A 134 -0.50 -5.36 20.93
C LEU A 134 -1.91 -4.82 20.70
N GLY A 135 -2.47 -4.11 21.69
CA GLY A 135 -3.80 -3.51 21.57
C GLY A 135 -3.90 -2.55 20.40
N ALA A 136 -2.92 -1.67 20.22
CA ALA A 136 -2.86 -0.73 19.11
C ALA A 136 -2.80 -1.44 17.75
N ALA A 137 -1.93 -2.46 17.62
CA ALA A 137 -1.79 -3.22 16.39
C ALA A 137 -3.06 -4.02 16.05
N VAL A 138 -3.72 -4.63 17.04
CA VAL A 138 -4.99 -5.36 16.85
C VAL A 138 -6.12 -4.41 16.46
N LEU A 139 -6.22 -3.23 17.09
CA LEU A 139 -7.22 -2.23 16.72
C LEU A 139 -7.03 -1.73 15.29
N LEU A 140 -5.78 -1.52 14.87
CA LEU A 140 -5.47 -1.12 13.50
C LEU A 140 -5.80 -2.25 12.52
N LEU A 141 -5.41 -3.48 12.81
CA LEU A 141 -5.76 -4.66 12.00
C LEU A 141 -7.28 -4.83 11.86
N LEU A 142 -8.04 -4.67 12.95
CA LEU A 142 -9.51 -4.73 12.93
C LEU A 142 -10.15 -3.58 12.15
N GLY A 143 -9.60 -2.36 12.29
CA GLY A 143 -9.99 -1.21 11.48
C GLY A 143 -9.84 -1.50 10.00
N GLU A 144 -8.69 -2.06 9.62
CA GLU A 144 -8.36 -2.41 8.24
C GLU A 144 -9.15 -3.61 7.69
N LEU A 145 -9.50 -4.57 8.56
CA LEU A 145 -10.38 -5.69 8.22
C LEU A 145 -11.80 -5.22 7.88
N ARG A 146 -12.32 -4.21 8.57
CA ARG A 146 -13.63 -3.62 8.23
C ARG A 146 -13.61 -2.94 6.87
N THR A 147 -12.49 -2.33 6.49
CA THR A 147 -12.29 -1.73 5.16
C THR A 147 -12.27 -2.78 4.04
N LEU A 148 -11.83 -4.02 4.31
CA LEU A 148 -11.93 -5.12 3.34
C LEU A 148 -13.39 -5.50 3.02
N ARG A 149 -14.32 -5.32 3.97
CA ARG A 149 -15.75 -5.59 3.78
C ARG A 149 -16.48 -4.44 3.07
N ASN A 150 -16.06 -3.20 3.31
CA ASN A 150 -16.63 -2.01 2.68
C ASN A 150 -15.88 -1.67 1.37
N GLN A 151 -15.89 -2.61 0.42
CA GLN A 151 -15.05 -2.68 -0.80
C GLN A 151 -15.06 -1.45 -1.75
N TRP A 152 -15.76 -0.37 -1.43
CA TRP A 152 -16.21 0.59 -2.44
C TRP A 152 -15.71 2.04 -2.29
N LEU A 153 -15.00 2.42 -1.21
CA LEU A 153 -14.81 3.85 -0.92
C LEU A 153 -13.42 4.35 -0.47
N SER A 154 -12.41 3.50 -0.20
CA SER A 154 -11.21 4.06 0.45
C SER A 154 -9.92 3.25 0.36
N ARG A 155 -9.65 2.51 -0.73
CA ARG A 155 -8.37 1.78 -0.83
C ARG A 155 -7.19 2.70 -1.18
N LEU A 156 -7.44 3.89 -1.71
CA LEU A 156 -6.38 4.83 -2.11
C LEU A 156 -6.40 6.14 -1.30
N ARG A 157 -7.21 6.21 -0.22
CA ARG A 157 -7.27 7.40 0.64
C ARG A 157 -5.93 7.75 1.31
N TRP A 158 -5.02 6.78 1.40
CA TRP A 158 -3.63 6.99 1.83
C TRP A 158 -2.84 7.92 0.89
N PHE A 159 -3.09 7.87 -0.42
CA PHE A 159 -2.37 8.70 -1.40
C PHE A 159 -2.95 10.11 -1.55
N HIS A 160 -4.15 10.37 -1.01
CA HIS A 160 -4.71 11.72 -1.01
C HIS A 160 -4.02 12.65 0.01
N TRP A 161 -3.38 12.07 1.04
CA TRP A 161 -2.71 12.82 2.12
C TRP A 161 -1.18 12.80 2.02
N PHE A 162 -0.62 12.26 0.94
CA PHE A 162 0.82 12.15 0.69
C PHE A 162 1.24 12.85 -0.56
#